data_AF-A0A2D6T4S4-F1
#
_entry.id   AF-A0A2D6T4S4-F1
#
_cell.length_a   1.000
_cell.length_b   1.000
_cell.length_c   1.000
_cell.angle_alpha   90.00
_cell.angle_beta   90.00
_cell.angle_gamma   90.00
#
_symmetry.space_group_name_H-M   'P 1'
#
loop_
_entity.id
_entity.type
_entity.pdbx_description
1 polymer ?
#
loop_
_entity_poly.entity_id
_entity_poly.type
_entity_poly.pdbx_seq_one_letter_code
_entity_poly.pdbx_strand_id
1 'polypeptide(L)'
;MVHGGEGIRVVARLRQGGSIDLPAEALTITTSRGHSAIKMSLPGDFLHRRGIADVAVTVGADVSLVPEPVAGDAMPQTAQDIAVATGPLRLAASHLLAQGDTHVAASAVLNRLVNALPPRGRTTTVRRDGVWSKTLGQSTPPGADLARSTLKRCQDHTAGGYASLRQCLGSYHDIFIGRLNNDYWSAVKTGS
;
A
#
# COMPACT_ATOMS: atom_id res chain seq x y z
N MET A 1 -1.25 -15.73 0.08
CA MET A 1 -2.69 -15.98 -0.13
C MET A 1 -3.54 -14.89 0.53
N VAL A 2 -4.72 -14.61 -0.03
CA VAL A 2 -5.70 -13.65 0.53
C VAL A 2 -6.67 -14.40 1.45
N HIS A 3 -6.93 -13.89 2.65
CA HIS A 3 -7.82 -14.51 3.64
C HIS A 3 -8.81 -13.50 4.23
N GLY A 4 -10.06 -13.95 4.43
CA GLY A 4 -11.11 -13.18 5.09
C GLY A 4 -11.56 -11.93 4.35
N GLY A 5 -12.49 -11.20 4.97
CA GLY A 5 -12.98 -9.90 4.51
C GLY A 5 -13.72 -9.94 3.17
N GLU A 6 -13.77 -8.78 2.53
CA GLU A 6 -14.44 -8.57 1.24
C GLU A 6 -13.53 -8.87 0.02
N GLY A 7 -12.33 -9.40 0.26
CA GLY A 7 -11.38 -9.81 -0.77
C GLY A 7 -10.72 -8.67 -1.54
N ILE A 8 -10.06 -9.01 -2.65
CA ILE A 8 -9.42 -8.05 -3.56
C ILE A 8 -10.14 -8.12 -4.91
N ARG A 9 -10.62 -6.97 -5.39
CA ARG A 9 -11.20 -6.82 -6.72
C ARG A 9 -10.23 -6.14 -7.66
N VAL A 10 -10.13 -6.66 -8.88
CA VAL A 10 -9.30 -6.10 -9.93
C VAL A 10 -10.17 -5.81 -11.15
N VAL A 11 -10.25 -4.54 -11.54
CA VAL A 11 -10.98 -4.10 -12.72
C VAL A 11 -10.01 -3.52 -13.72
N ALA A 12 -10.04 -4.00 -14.95
CA ALA A 12 -9.23 -3.48 -16.05
C ALA A 12 -10.09 -2.73 -17.06
N ARG A 13 -9.64 -1.57 -17.52
CA ARG A 13 -10.24 -0.84 -18.64
C ARG A 13 -9.50 -1.19 -19.92
N LEU A 14 -10.23 -1.46 -20.99
CA LEU A 14 -9.65 -1.78 -22.30
C LEU A 14 -9.38 -0.52 -23.11
N ARG A 15 -8.37 -0.57 -23.99
CA ARG A 15 -8.00 0.53 -24.90
C ARG A 15 -9.10 0.88 -25.89
N GLN A 16 -9.90 -0.11 -26.29
CA GLN A 16 -11.04 0.09 -27.18
C GLN A 16 -12.32 0.51 -26.44
N GLY A 17 -12.23 0.77 -25.13
CA GLY A 17 -13.37 1.05 -24.27
C GLY A 17 -13.93 -0.19 -23.58
N GLY A 18 -14.75 0.03 -22.55
CA GLY A 18 -15.28 -1.03 -21.69
C GLY A 18 -14.33 -1.45 -20.56
N SER A 19 -14.86 -2.28 -19.67
CA SER A 19 -14.15 -2.81 -18.49
C SER A 19 -14.38 -4.30 -18.34
N ILE A 20 -13.37 -4.99 -17.82
CA ILE A 20 -13.42 -6.41 -17.48
C ILE A 20 -12.96 -6.61 -16.04
N ASP A 21 -13.59 -7.54 -15.32
CA ASP A 21 -13.04 -8.03 -14.06
C ASP A 21 -11.88 -8.99 -14.36
N LEU A 22 -10.80 -8.85 -13.60
CA LEU A 22 -9.67 -9.77 -13.62
C LEU A 22 -9.71 -10.63 -12.35
N PRO A 23 -9.31 -11.91 -12.43
CA PRO A 23 -9.13 -12.74 -11.25
C PRO A 23 -8.05 -12.12 -10.35
N ALA A 24 -8.25 -12.17 -9.03
CA ALA A 24 -7.29 -11.63 -8.07
C ALA A 24 -5.94 -12.35 -8.16
N GLU A 25 -5.95 -13.63 -8.55
CA GLU A 25 -4.80 -14.50 -8.80
C GLU A 25 -3.92 -14.01 -9.96
N ALA A 26 -4.44 -13.11 -10.81
CA ALA A 26 -3.61 -12.46 -11.82
C ALA A 26 -2.57 -11.52 -11.17
N LEU A 27 -2.84 -10.99 -9.97
CA LEU A 27 -1.92 -10.12 -9.25
C LEU A 27 -0.75 -10.91 -8.67
N THR A 28 0.46 -10.44 -8.95
CA THR A 28 1.63 -10.78 -8.14
C THR A 28 1.65 -9.85 -6.93
N ILE A 29 1.56 -10.42 -5.72
CA ILE A 29 1.65 -9.68 -4.46
C ILE A 29 2.97 -10.06 -3.78
N THR A 30 3.83 -9.08 -3.55
CA THR A 30 5.11 -9.29 -2.85
C THR A 30 5.26 -8.29 -1.72
N THR A 31 6.09 -8.61 -0.73
CA THR A 31 6.61 -7.60 0.19
C THR A 31 7.50 -6.63 -0.58
N SER A 32 7.45 -5.34 -0.24
CA SER A 32 8.29 -4.32 -0.86
C SER A 32 9.29 -3.71 0.11
N ARG A 33 8.89 -3.46 1.36
CA ARG A 33 9.73 -2.87 2.42
C ARG A 33 9.26 -3.40 3.77
N GLY A 34 9.90 -4.48 4.23
CA GLY A 34 9.52 -5.17 5.46
C GLY A 34 8.06 -5.64 5.43
N HIS A 35 7.41 -5.58 6.59
CA HIS A 35 5.99 -5.93 6.78
C HIS A 35 5.02 -4.76 6.60
N SER A 36 5.51 -3.53 6.44
CA SER A 36 4.67 -2.31 6.36
C SER A 36 4.21 -1.95 4.94
N ALA A 37 4.78 -2.57 3.91
CA ALA A 37 4.46 -2.25 2.53
C ALA A 37 4.52 -3.48 1.62
N ILE A 38 3.45 -3.67 0.87
CA ILE A 38 3.36 -4.66 -0.21
C ILE A 38 3.36 -3.98 -1.57
N LYS A 39 3.70 -4.75 -2.60
CA LYS A 39 3.57 -4.40 -4.00
C LYS A 39 2.60 -5.37 -4.64
N MET A 40 1.58 -4.85 -5.30
CA MET A 40 0.71 -5.61 -6.21
C MET A 40 1.05 -5.22 -7.64
N SER A 41 1.21 -6.19 -8.53
CA SER A 41 1.55 -5.91 -9.93
C SER A 41 0.96 -6.93 -10.89
N LEU A 42 0.72 -6.47 -12.13
CA LEU A 42 0.40 -7.30 -13.29
C LEU A 42 1.57 -7.23 -14.29
N PRO A 43 1.88 -8.33 -15.01
CA PRO A 43 2.90 -8.30 -16.06
C PRO A 43 2.53 -7.32 -17.19
N GLY A 44 3.49 -6.52 -17.66
CA GLY A 44 3.25 -5.55 -18.74
C GLY A 44 2.75 -6.22 -20.04
N ASP A 45 3.34 -7.35 -20.40
CA ASP A 45 2.93 -8.10 -21.60
C ASP A 45 1.51 -8.67 -21.47
N PHE A 46 1.08 -9.01 -20.25
CA PHE A 46 -0.30 -9.43 -20.00
C PHE A 46 -1.27 -8.29 -20.32
N LEU A 47 -0.96 -7.06 -19.87
CA LEU A 47 -1.76 -5.88 -20.18
C LEU A 47 -1.76 -5.60 -21.69
N HIS A 48 -0.60 -5.68 -22.34
CA HIS A 48 -0.46 -5.42 -23.77
C HIS A 48 -1.27 -6.41 -24.61
N ARG A 49 -1.10 -7.72 -24.39
CA ARG A 49 -1.80 -8.77 -25.16
C ARG A 49 -3.31 -8.72 -25.01
N ARG A 50 -3.82 -8.28 -23.85
CA ARG A 50 -5.25 -8.14 -23.58
C ARG A 50 -5.83 -6.77 -23.95
N GLY A 51 -5.02 -5.89 -24.54
CA GLY A 51 -5.46 -4.55 -24.90
C GLY A 51 -5.91 -3.71 -23.70
N ILE A 52 -5.35 -3.96 -22.51
CA ILE A 52 -5.68 -3.23 -21.28
C ILE A 52 -4.97 -1.88 -21.29
N ALA A 53 -5.72 -0.82 -20.99
CA ALA A 53 -5.25 0.56 -20.88
C ALA A 53 -4.89 0.92 -19.44
N ASP A 54 -5.77 0.60 -18.49
CA ASP A 54 -5.58 0.88 -17.07
C ASP A 54 -6.18 -0.23 -16.20
N VAL A 55 -5.72 -0.28 -14.95
CA VAL A 55 -6.18 -1.25 -13.95
C VAL A 55 -6.43 -0.52 -12.63
N ALA A 56 -7.58 -0.80 -12.04
CA ALA A 56 -7.94 -0.42 -10.69
C ALA A 56 -7.93 -1.66 -9.79
N VAL A 57 -7.30 -1.54 -8.62
CA VAL A 57 -7.32 -2.57 -7.58
C VAL A 57 -8.05 -1.98 -6.38
N THR A 58 -9.07 -2.70 -5.91
CA THR A 58 -9.80 -2.38 -4.68
C THR A 58 -9.52 -3.47 -3.67
N VAL A 59 -8.97 -3.08 -2.53
CA VAL A 59 -8.85 -3.95 -1.36
C VAL A 59 -10.10 -3.72 -0.52
N GLY A 60 -10.90 -4.75 -0.35
CA GLY A 60 -12.10 -4.70 0.48
C GLY A 60 -11.78 -4.58 1.96
N ALA A 61 -12.81 -4.36 2.78
CA ALA A 61 -12.63 -4.33 4.22
C ALA A 61 -12.08 -5.68 4.73
N ASP A 62 -11.31 -5.62 5.82
CA ASP A 62 -11.05 -6.81 6.64
C ASP A 62 -10.28 -7.94 5.93
N VAL A 63 -9.44 -7.59 4.95
CA VAL A 63 -8.60 -8.53 4.20
C VAL A 63 -7.27 -8.76 4.88
N SER A 64 -6.86 -10.02 5.02
CA SER A 64 -5.51 -10.42 5.43
C SER A 64 -4.72 -11.02 4.27
N LEU A 65 -3.41 -10.80 4.28
CA LEU A 65 -2.46 -11.49 3.42
C LEU A 65 -1.61 -12.43 4.25
N VAL A 66 -1.64 -13.70 3.90
CA VAL A 66 -0.86 -14.77 4.56
C VAL A 66 0.29 -15.14 3.63
N PRO A 67 1.55 -15.15 4.11
CA PRO A 67 2.69 -15.63 3.33
C PRO A 67 2.47 -17.07 2.85
N GLU A 68 3.01 -17.42 1.68
CA GLU A 68 3.04 -18.81 1.26
C GLU A 68 4.09 -19.58 2.08
N PRO A 69 3.83 -20.83 2.46
CA PRO A 69 4.82 -21.65 3.14
C PRO A 69 6.10 -21.78 2.30
N VAL A 70 7.25 -21.58 2.94
CA VAL A 70 8.57 -21.73 2.30
C VAL A 70 9.12 -23.11 2.62
N ALA A 71 9.56 -23.84 1.59
CA ALA A 71 10.20 -25.13 1.79
C ALA A 71 11.48 -24.98 2.63
N GLY A 72 11.61 -25.80 3.68
CA GLY A 72 12.75 -25.74 4.60
C GLY A 72 12.65 -24.66 5.68
N ASP A 73 11.50 -23.96 5.79
CA ASP A 73 11.22 -23.13 6.95
C ASP A 73 11.20 -23.99 8.22
N ALA A 74 12.04 -23.65 9.19
CA ALA A 74 12.14 -24.35 10.46
C ALA A 74 10.92 -24.09 11.37
N MET A 75 10.20 -22.99 11.12
CA MET A 75 9.04 -22.57 11.90
C MET A 75 7.90 -22.10 10.97
N PRO A 76 7.34 -23.00 10.14
CA PRO A 76 6.26 -22.63 9.25
C PRO A 76 5.02 -22.22 10.04
N GLN A 77 4.29 -21.24 9.54
CA GLN A 77 3.00 -20.85 10.11
C GLN A 77 2.03 -22.02 10.09
N THR A 78 1.49 -22.37 11.26
CA THR A 78 0.48 -23.42 11.38
C THR A 78 -0.90 -22.90 10.97
N ALA A 79 -1.84 -23.81 10.69
CA ALA A 79 -3.23 -23.44 10.44
C ALA A 79 -3.85 -22.67 11.62
N GLN A 80 -3.44 -22.98 12.85
CA GLN A 80 -3.89 -22.28 14.04
C GLN A 80 -3.35 -20.85 14.10
N ASP A 81 -2.08 -20.64 13.77
CA ASP A 81 -1.48 -19.30 13.72
C ASP A 81 -2.22 -18.42 12.72
N ILE A 82 -2.51 -18.97 11.54
CA ILE A 82 -3.27 -18.29 10.49
C ILE A 82 -4.69 -17.98 10.96
N ALA A 83 -5.38 -18.93 11.61
CA ALA A 83 -6.74 -18.72 12.11
C ALA A 83 -6.81 -17.61 13.17
N VAL A 84 -5.83 -17.57 14.09
CA VAL A 84 -5.75 -16.52 15.11
C VAL A 84 -5.44 -15.16 14.48
N ALA A 85 -4.45 -15.10 13.59
CA ALA A 85 -4.04 -13.86 12.91
C ALA A 85 -5.14 -13.28 12.02
N THR A 86 -5.83 -14.12 11.24
CA THR A 86 -6.85 -13.69 10.27
C THR A 86 -8.26 -13.58 10.86
N GLY A 87 -8.46 -13.99 12.11
CA GLY A 87 -9.72 -13.90 12.84
C GLY A 87 -9.66 -12.85 13.97
N PRO A 88 -9.52 -13.26 15.24
CA PRO A 88 -9.63 -12.36 16.39
C PRO A 88 -8.60 -11.22 16.38
N LEU A 89 -7.36 -11.49 15.97
CA LEU A 89 -6.31 -10.48 15.90
C LEU A 89 -6.59 -9.42 14.83
N ARG A 90 -7.12 -9.82 13.67
CA ARG A 90 -7.57 -8.88 12.64
C ARG A 90 -8.68 -7.96 13.15
N LEU A 91 -9.66 -8.49 13.86
CA LEU A 91 -10.75 -7.66 14.43
C LEU A 91 -10.20 -6.61 15.40
N ALA A 92 -9.22 -6.96 16.24
CA ALA A 92 -8.54 -6.00 17.10
C ALA A 92 -7.84 -4.89 16.31
N ALA A 93 -7.17 -5.24 15.20
CA ALA A 93 -6.57 -4.25 14.30
C ALA A 93 -7.62 -3.32 13.67
N SER A 94 -8.77 -3.85 13.23
CA SER A 94 -9.86 -3.06 12.66
C SER A 94 -10.42 -2.04 13.66
N HIS A 95 -10.54 -2.41 14.94
CA HIS A 95 -10.94 -1.48 15.99
C HIS A 95 -9.95 -0.33 16.20
N LEU A 96 -8.64 -0.60 16.18
CA LEU A 96 -7.62 0.45 16.29
C LEU A 96 -7.64 1.41 15.09
N LEU A 97 -7.79 0.86 13.88
CA LEU A 97 -7.91 1.65 12.66
C LEU A 97 -9.15 2.55 12.67
N ALA A 98 -10.27 2.07 13.22
CA ALA A 98 -11.52 2.82 13.31
C ALA A 98 -11.44 4.05 14.23
N GLN A 99 -10.44 4.14 15.12
CA GLN A 99 -10.26 5.29 16.02
C GLN A 99 -9.78 6.57 15.31
N GLY A 100 -9.40 6.48 14.03
CA GLY A 100 -9.17 7.65 13.19
C GLY A 100 -7.85 8.37 13.45
N ASP A 101 -6.72 7.64 13.41
CA ASP A 101 -5.39 8.22 13.57
C ASP A 101 -4.95 9.05 12.35
N THR A 102 -4.48 10.27 12.61
CA THR A 102 -4.03 11.22 11.57
C THR A 102 -2.84 10.71 10.77
N HIS A 103 -1.95 9.90 11.34
CA HIS A 103 -0.82 9.29 10.62
C HIS A 103 -1.29 8.19 9.67
N VAL A 104 -2.28 7.39 10.06
CA VAL A 104 -2.92 6.40 9.18
C VAL A 104 -3.61 7.10 8.00
N ALA A 105 -4.34 8.19 8.27
CA ALA A 105 -4.94 8.98 7.22
C ALA A 105 -3.87 9.60 6.29
N ALA A 106 -2.81 10.17 6.86
CA ALA A 106 -1.72 10.75 6.09
C ALA A 106 -0.95 9.69 5.28
N SER A 107 -0.74 8.48 5.81
CA SER A 107 -0.05 7.40 5.10
C SER A 107 -0.84 6.98 3.85
N ALA A 108 -2.17 6.94 3.91
CA ALA A 108 -3.01 6.70 2.73
C ALA A 108 -2.78 7.76 1.64
N VAL A 109 -2.64 9.04 2.02
CA VAL A 109 -2.31 10.13 1.09
C VAL A 109 -0.88 9.96 0.54
N LEU A 110 0.10 9.67 1.38
CA LEU A 110 1.49 9.42 0.95
C LEU A 110 1.58 8.24 -0.02
N ASN A 111 0.83 7.17 0.20
CA ASN A 111 0.81 6.01 -0.70
C ASN A 111 0.32 6.39 -2.12
N ARG A 112 -0.69 7.26 -2.23
CA ARG A 112 -1.14 7.79 -3.53
C ARG A 112 -0.03 8.59 -4.21
N LEU A 113 0.65 9.48 -3.48
CA LEU A 113 1.75 10.28 -4.00
C LEU A 113 2.94 9.40 -4.44
N VAL A 114 3.30 8.39 -3.64
CA VAL A 114 4.32 7.40 -3.98
C VAL A 114 3.97 6.73 -5.31
N ASN A 115 2.74 6.24 -5.48
CA ASN A 115 2.30 5.58 -6.70
C ASN A 115 2.19 6.50 -7.92
N ALA A 116 2.04 7.81 -7.71
CA ALA A 116 2.09 8.81 -8.77
C ALA A 116 3.52 9.14 -9.26
N LEU A 117 4.57 8.63 -8.59
CA LEU A 117 5.97 8.84 -8.94
C LEU A 117 6.58 7.61 -9.66
N PRO A 118 7.60 7.80 -10.50
CA PRO A 118 8.29 6.70 -11.18
C PRO A 118 8.76 5.62 -10.19
N PRO A 119 8.64 4.32 -10.52
CA PRO A 119 9.02 3.25 -9.61
C PRO A 119 10.53 3.18 -9.35
N ARG A 120 11.35 3.74 -10.25
CA ARG A 120 12.81 3.83 -10.12
C ARG A 120 13.30 5.20 -10.56
N GLY A 121 14.42 5.62 -9.98
CA GLY A 121 15.13 6.83 -10.36
C GLY A 121 14.46 8.12 -9.91
N ARG A 122 14.97 9.23 -10.44
CA ARG A 122 14.50 10.59 -10.13
C ARG A 122 13.36 10.98 -11.08
N THR A 123 12.43 11.76 -10.56
CA THR A 123 11.42 12.43 -11.38
C THR A 123 11.94 13.78 -11.87
N THR A 124 11.35 14.33 -12.92
CA THR A 124 11.61 15.72 -13.34
C THR A 124 11.14 16.72 -12.28
N THR A 125 11.76 17.89 -12.22
CA THR A 125 11.38 18.99 -11.32
C THR A 125 9.90 19.37 -11.46
N VAL A 126 9.41 19.52 -12.69
CA VAL A 126 7.99 19.85 -12.96
C VAL A 126 7.05 18.81 -12.35
N ARG A 127 7.32 17.51 -12.54
CA ARG A 127 6.50 16.45 -11.96
C ARG A 127 6.66 16.35 -10.45
N ARG A 128 7.84 16.64 -9.92
CA ARG A 128 8.13 16.68 -8.48
C ARG A 128 7.27 17.73 -7.77
N ASP A 129 7.24 18.93 -8.34
CA ASP A 129 6.59 20.09 -7.72
C ASP A 129 5.07 20.01 -7.93
N GLY A 130 4.61 19.43 -9.05
CA GLY A 130 3.19 19.21 -9.36
C GLY A 130 2.60 17.89 -8.88
N VAL A 131 3.32 17.05 -8.12
CA VAL A 131 2.83 15.70 -7.78
C VAL A 131 1.54 15.75 -6.95
N TRP A 132 1.42 16.72 -6.05
CA TRP A 132 0.22 16.88 -5.22
C TRP A 132 -1.01 17.18 -6.07
N SER A 133 -0.97 18.26 -6.86
CA SER A 133 -2.10 18.70 -7.68
C SER A 133 -2.48 17.66 -8.73
N LYS A 134 -1.50 16.97 -9.34
CA LYS A 134 -1.77 15.91 -10.30
C LYS A 134 -2.46 14.68 -9.68
N THR A 135 -2.14 14.37 -8.42
CA THR A 135 -2.64 13.15 -7.76
C THR A 135 -3.95 13.37 -7.03
N LEU A 136 -4.11 14.52 -6.39
CA LEU A 136 -5.23 14.82 -5.49
C LEU A 136 -6.11 15.97 -5.98
N GLY A 137 -5.65 16.77 -6.95
CA GLY A 137 -6.37 17.95 -7.42
C GLY A 137 -6.63 18.93 -6.28
N GLN A 138 -7.90 19.29 -6.11
CA GLN A 138 -8.40 20.15 -5.03
C GLN A 138 -8.87 19.37 -3.79
N SER A 139 -8.72 18.05 -3.77
CA SER A 139 -9.17 17.23 -2.64
C SER A 139 -8.32 17.50 -1.39
N THR A 140 -9.00 17.63 -0.24
CA THR A 140 -8.41 17.72 1.10
C THR A 140 -8.81 16.50 1.92
N PRO A 141 -8.24 15.31 1.65
CA PRO A 141 -8.56 14.12 2.40
C PRO A 141 -8.12 14.23 3.87
N PRO A 142 -8.62 13.38 4.78
CA PRO A 142 -8.07 13.24 6.12
C PRO A 142 -6.54 13.08 6.08
N GLY A 143 -5.85 13.71 7.02
CA GLY A 143 -4.38 13.70 7.09
C GLY A 143 -3.66 14.51 5.99
N ALA A 144 -4.39 15.28 5.15
CA ALA A 144 -3.80 16.06 4.06
C ALA A 144 -2.71 17.04 4.54
N ASP A 145 -2.91 17.73 5.66
CA ASP A 145 -1.95 18.72 6.16
C ASP A 145 -0.61 18.08 6.55
N LEU A 146 -0.67 16.95 7.26
CA LEU A 146 0.52 16.17 7.61
C LEU A 146 1.19 15.58 6.36
N ALA A 147 0.39 15.12 5.39
CA ALA A 147 0.92 14.61 4.13
C ALA A 147 1.58 15.73 3.29
N ARG A 148 1.01 16.95 3.26
CA ARG A 148 1.59 18.12 2.58
C ARG A 148 2.90 18.55 3.22
N SER A 149 2.95 18.66 4.54
CA SER A 149 4.18 19.03 5.25
C SER A 149 5.29 18.00 5.01
N THR A 150 4.94 16.72 5.02
CA THR A 150 5.85 15.61 4.71
C THR A 150 6.33 15.66 3.26
N LEU A 151 5.42 15.92 2.30
CA LEU A 151 5.78 16.09 0.89
C LEU A 151 6.79 17.22 0.71
N LYS A 152 6.52 18.39 1.31
CA LYS A 152 7.44 19.54 1.25
C LYS A 152 8.82 19.17 1.80
N ARG A 153 8.86 18.52 2.97
CA ARG A 153 10.12 18.07 3.59
C ARG A 153 10.89 17.12 2.68
N CYS A 154 10.20 16.18 2.04
CA CYS A 154 10.83 15.26 1.10
C CYS A 154 11.28 15.94 -0.19
N GLN A 155 10.55 16.94 -0.72
CA GLN A 155 11.00 17.74 -1.86
C GLN A 155 12.28 18.51 -1.54
N ASP A 156 12.34 19.14 -0.37
CA ASP A 156 13.51 19.90 0.10
C ASP A 156 14.71 18.96 0.28
N HIS A 157 14.53 17.82 0.95
CA HIS A 157 15.61 16.85 1.21
C HIS A 157 16.13 16.14 -0.04
N THR A 158 15.25 15.86 -1.02
CA THR A 158 15.62 15.10 -2.22
C THR A 158 16.02 15.98 -3.41
N ALA A 159 16.06 17.31 -3.25
CA ALA A 159 16.40 18.24 -4.32
C ALA A 159 17.77 17.96 -4.98
N GLY A 160 18.80 17.70 -4.16
CA GLY A 160 20.17 17.38 -4.62
C GLY A 160 20.74 16.05 -4.12
N GLY A 161 19.99 15.29 -3.30
CA GLY A 161 20.49 14.05 -2.67
C GLY A 161 20.36 12.79 -3.54
N TYR A 162 20.99 11.70 -3.09
CA TYR A 162 20.95 10.38 -3.72
C TYR A 162 19.56 9.71 -3.68
N ALA A 163 18.73 10.04 -2.67
CA ALA A 163 17.38 9.51 -2.55
C ALA A 163 16.41 10.19 -3.52
N SER A 164 15.53 9.40 -4.12
CA SER A 164 14.39 9.89 -4.91
C SER A 164 13.27 10.39 -4.00
N LEU A 165 12.43 11.31 -4.51
CA LEU A 165 11.22 11.75 -3.82
C LEU A 165 10.33 10.56 -3.40
N ARG A 166 10.20 9.55 -4.29
CA ARG A 166 9.41 8.34 -4.02
C ARG A 166 9.95 7.57 -2.81
N GLN A 167 11.27 7.42 -2.70
CA GLN A 167 11.89 6.74 -1.55
C GLN A 167 11.62 7.49 -0.25
N CYS A 168 11.82 8.81 -0.22
CA CYS A 168 11.56 9.60 0.99
C CYS A 168 10.10 9.48 1.45
N LEU A 169 9.14 9.65 0.54
CA LEU A 169 7.72 9.51 0.86
C LEU A 169 7.37 8.09 1.32
N GLY A 170 7.97 7.06 0.70
CA GLY A 170 7.81 5.67 1.10
C GLY A 170 8.33 5.42 2.53
N SER A 171 9.46 6.01 2.90
CA SER A 171 9.98 5.90 4.28
C SER A 171 9.04 6.56 5.30
N TYR A 172 8.51 7.75 5.02
CA TYR A 172 7.54 8.39 5.92
C TYR A 172 6.22 7.63 6.02
N HIS A 173 5.74 7.06 4.90
CA HIS A 173 4.61 6.13 4.92
C HIS A 173 4.87 4.98 5.91
N ASP A 174 6.03 4.34 5.83
CA ASP A 174 6.37 3.22 6.68
C ASP A 174 6.53 3.63 8.16
N ILE A 175 7.05 4.84 8.44
CA ILE A 175 7.11 5.42 9.80
C ILE A 175 5.71 5.61 10.38
N PHE A 176 4.78 6.16 9.58
CA PHE A 176 3.40 6.42 10.02
C PHE A 176 2.65 5.12 10.31
N ILE A 177 2.81 4.11 9.45
CA ILE A 177 2.24 2.77 9.67
C ILE A 177 2.93 2.04 10.84
N GLY A 178 4.24 2.24 11.02
CA GLY A 178 5.01 1.61 12.09
C GLY A 178 4.50 1.97 13.48
N ARG A 179 4.03 3.20 13.68
CA ARG A 179 3.37 3.62 14.93
C ARG A 179 2.12 2.79 15.21
N LEU A 180 1.20 2.72 14.24
CA LEU A 180 -0.01 1.88 14.35
C LEU A 180 0.33 0.42 14.65
N ASN A 181 1.35 -0.12 13.97
CA ASN A 181 1.79 -1.50 14.18
C ASN A 181 2.26 -1.71 15.62
N ASN A 182 3.03 -0.78 16.19
CA ASN A 182 3.46 -0.86 17.59
C ASN A 182 2.28 -0.77 18.56
N ASP A 183 1.34 0.13 18.32
CA ASP A 183 0.13 0.28 19.14
C ASP A 183 -0.72 -1.00 19.10
N TYR A 184 -0.83 -1.62 17.93
CA TYR A 184 -1.50 -2.90 17.75
C TYR A 184 -0.84 -4.02 18.55
N TRP A 185 0.47 -4.26 18.40
CA TRP A 185 1.16 -5.32 19.12
C TRP A 185 1.12 -5.11 20.65
N SER A 186 1.23 -3.86 21.10
CA SER A 186 1.07 -3.51 22.51
C SER A 186 -0.33 -3.85 23.04
N ALA A 187 -1.38 -3.60 22.25
CA ALA A 187 -2.77 -3.82 22.64
C ALA A 187 -3.12 -5.32 22.73
N VAL A 188 -2.66 -6.13 21.78
CA VAL A 188 -2.99 -7.56 21.75
C VAL A 188 -2.12 -8.40 22.70
N LYS A 189 -1.07 -7.81 23.29
CA LYS A 189 -0.14 -8.47 24.23
C LYS A 189 0.46 -9.78 23.70
N THR A 190 0.52 -9.91 22.38
CA THR A 190 1.14 -11.04 21.68
C THR A 190 2.31 -10.50 20.89
N GLY A 191 3.49 -11.07 21.08
CA GLY A 191 4.72 -10.62 20.41
C GLY A 191 5.40 -9.46 21.13
N SER A 192 6.50 -9.78 21.81
CA SER A 192 7.58 -8.87 22.20
C SER A 192 8.89 -9.63 22.14
#